data_AF-A0AAD8CPQ0-F1
#
_entry.id   AF-A0AAD8CPQ0-F1
#
_cell.length_a   1.000
_cell.length_b   1.000
_cell.length_c   1.000
_cell.angle_alpha   90.00
_cell.angle_beta   90.00
_cell.angle_gamma   90.00
#
_symmetry.space_group_name_H-M   'P 1'
#
loop_
_entity.id
_entity.type
_entity.pdbx_description
1 polymer ?
#
loop_
_entity_poly.entity_id
_entity_poly.type
_entity_poly.pdbx_seq_one_letter_code
_entity_poly.pdbx_strand_id
1 'polypeptide(L)'
;MSDKGHYECYVVLTEGLYTKFSVLTVLASYEPPQLTEALDTRSFTCSSRNGFPPALVTWTGGSGMNYTPDSVTQHTLNPEGLYDVVSNLSRNVTEEETTCCTVWNQPLQQHKTNCMRITPGQETDDQHNMMATLIPVALFILASCVGFMIYWYLYKGRQNLTRMRKRISSFSDDTVIVLIGRPKHGVLSLINSCVFAYKAEEPFANRAGAEKHPPHYAQPEEVPLTEHITITRALLQPEDRFWTSEREAYLDKWRKQIQCSRWPFVFVHSCTEELTDTTKDEIQTLFDDIRSVTGLYPITVLTKKNFGIADELVPFFHSLGSKRVFTFHNCTIQEHKRTAKRDAEFLDFMNACIDEALATKPETTPLMKRE
;
A
#
# COMPACT_ATOMS: atom_id res chain seq x y z
N MET A 1 -18.63 50.49 43.31
CA MET A 1 -19.98 51.09 43.34
C MET A 1 -20.53 51.34 44.74
N SER A 2 -20.00 50.67 45.76
CA SER A 2 -20.50 50.72 47.14
C SER A 2 -20.41 52.10 47.80
N ASP A 3 -19.57 53.01 47.30
CA ASP A 3 -19.42 54.37 47.83
C ASP A 3 -20.41 55.38 47.21
N LYS A 4 -21.31 54.95 46.31
CA LYS A 4 -22.38 55.83 45.83
C LYS A 4 -23.38 56.05 46.97
N GLY A 5 -23.58 57.30 47.38
CA GLY A 5 -24.49 57.55 48.49
C GLY A 5 -24.66 59.01 48.87
N HIS A 6 -25.55 59.23 49.83
CA HIS A 6 -25.71 60.49 50.54
C HIS A 6 -24.83 60.41 51.77
N TYR A 7 -23.89 61.33 51.87
CA TYR A 7 -22.96 61.44 52.99
C TYR A 7 -23.36 62.61 53.84
N GLU A 8 -23.44 62.35 55.15
CA GLU A 8 -23.67 63.36 56.16
C GLU A 8 -22.35 63.61 56.87
N CYS A 9 -21.83 64.82 56.73
CA CYS A 9 -20.64 65.26 57.45
C CYS A 9 -21.11 66.09 58.65
N TYR A 10 -20.72 65.69 59.86
CA TYR A 10 -20.99 66.45 61.06
C TYR A 10 -19.68 66.89 61.73
N VAL A 11 -19.70 68.13 62.24
CA VAL A 11 -18.60 68.74 62.98
C VAL A 11 -19.13 69.16 64.35
N VAL A 12 -18.48 68.67 65.41
CA VAL A 12 -18.83 69.01 66.79
C VAL A 12 -17.93 70.15 67.26
N LEU A 13 -18.51 71.30 67.56
CA LEU A 13 -17.83 72.45 68.15
C LEU A 13 -18.35 72.66 69.59
N THR A 14 -17.63 73.46 70.38
CA THR A 14 -18.06 73.84 71.74
C THR A 14 -19.43 74.54 71.76
N GLU A 15 -19.84 75.12 70.63
CA GLU A 15 -21.10 75.86 70.44
C GLU A 15 -22.25 75.00 69.90
N GLY A 16 -22.00 73.75 69.45
CA GLY A 16 -23.04 72.86 68.93
C GLY A 16 -22.58 71.90 67.83
N LEU A 17 -23.54 71.11 67.31
CA LEU A 17 -23.37 70.18 66.19
C LEU A 17 -23.73 70.86 64.87
N TYR A 18 -22.80 70.88 63.91
CA TYR A 18 -23.03 71.38 62.55
C TYR A 18 -23.03 70.24 61.56
N THR A 19 -24.04 70.17 60.70
CA THR A 19 -24.19 69.10 59.72
C THR A 19 -24.27 69.65 58.30
N LYS A 20 -23.61 68.98 57.35
CA LYS A 20 -23.74 69.19 55.91
C LYS A 20 -23.96 67.88 55.17
N PHE A 21 -24.79 67.93 54.14
CA PHE A 21 -25.05 66.80 53.25
C PHE A 21 -24.26 66.96 51.95
N SER A 22 -23.70 65.86 51.46
CA SER A 22 -23.06 65.76 50.16
C SER A 22 -23.51 64.49 49.45
N VAL A 23 -23.60 64.52 48.13
CA VAL A 23 -23.99 63.35 47.32
C VAL A 23 -22.77 62.92 46.50
N LEU A 24 -22.29 61.70 46.72
CA LEU A 24 -21.22 61.13 45.92
C LEU A 24 -21.83 60.33 44.77
N THR A 25 -21.60 60.79 43.54
CA THR A 25 -21.95 60.08 42.32
C THR A 25 -20.71 59.37 41.77
N VAL A 26 -20.85 58.07 41.50
CA VAL A 26 -19.81 57.27 40.86
C VAL A 26 -20.16 57.10 39.40
N LEU A 27 -19.21 57.35 38.51
CA LEU A 27 -19.36 57.27 37.07
C LEU A 27 -18.17 56.50 36.48
N ALA A 28 -18.42 55.68 35.47
CA ALA A 28 -17.39 54.95 34.75
C ALA A 28 -17.62 55.02 33.24
N SER A 29 -16.56 55.35 32.50
CA SER A 29 -16.57 55.43 31.05
C SER A 29 -16.59 54.03 30.45
N TYR A 30 -17.56 53.78 29.56
CA TYR A 30 -17.66 52.55 28.78
C TYR A 30 -16.45 52.35 27.87
N GLU A 31 -16.02 51.11 27.61
CA GLU A 31 -15.03 50.82 26.56
C GLU A 31 -15.54 51.26 25.16
N PRO A 32 -14.66 51.58 24.19
CA PRO A 32 -15.09 51.82 22.80
C PRO A 32 -15.93 50.64 22.28
N PRO A 33 -17.11 50.87 21.69
CA PRO A 33 -18.00 49.79 21.29
C PRO A 33 -17.37 48.93 20.18
N GLN A 34 -17.51 47.62 20.33
CA GLN A 34 -17.14 46.63 19.33
C GLN A 34 -18.37 46.27 18.50
N LEU A 35 -18.24 46.35 17.18
CA LEU A 35 -19.31 46.07 16.24
C LEU A 35 -18.94 44.83 15.40
N THR A 36 -19.82 43.83 15.37
CA THR A 36 -19.61 42.57 14.64
C THR A 36 -20.85 42.21 13.83
N GLU A 37 -20.66 41.60 12.66
CA GLU A 37 -21.72 41.10 11.78
C GLU A 37 -21.73 39.57 11.78
N ALA A 38 -22.92 38.97 11.92
CA ALA A 38 -23.12 37.54 11.72
C ALA A 38 -23.54 37.27 10.26
N LEU A 39 -22.67 36.59 9.52
CA LEU A 39 -22.83 36.29 8.08
C LEU A 39 -24.08 35.44 7.77
N ASP A 40 -24.51 34.58 8.71
CA ASP A 40 -25.60 33.63 8.49
C ASP A 40 -27.00 34.22 8.69
N THR A 41 -27.14 35.23 9.55
CA THR A 41 -28.45 35.78 10.00
C THR A 41 -28.62 37.27 9.73
N ARG A 42 -27.59 37.93 9.16
CA ARG A 42 -27.57 39.36 8.86
C ARG A 42 -27.94 40.23 10.07
N SER A 43 -27.45 39.79 11.23
CA SER A 43 -27.62 40.46 12.52
C SER A 43 -26.32 41.13 12.92
N PHE A 44 -26.43 42.38 13.38
CA PHE A 44 -25.32 43.20 13.86
C PHE A 44 -25.35 43.23 15.38
N THR A 45 -24.20 42.98 15.99
CA THR A 45 -24.03 43.04 17.45
C THR A 45 -23.06 44.14 17.81
N CYS A 46 -23.51 45.05 18.67
CA CYS A 46 -22.70 46.08 19.28
C CYS A 46 -22.50 45.76 20.76
N SER A 47 -21.26 45.74 21.24
CA SER A 47 -20.95 45.46 22.64
C SER A 47 -19.98 46.47 23.23
N SER A 48 -20.19 46.85 24.48
CA SER A 48 -19.29 47.72 25.24
C SER A 48 -19.33 47.35 26.72
N ARG A 49 -18.20 47.50 27.42
CA ARG A 49 -18.00 46.97 28.77
C ARG A 49 -17.62 48.02 29.79
N ASN A 50 -17.73 47.63 31.06
CA ASN A 50 -17.14 48.32 32.20
C ASN A 50 -17.63 49.76 32.43
N GLY A 51 -18.88 50.07 32.09
CA GLY A 51 -19.45 51.42 32.24
C GLY A 51 -20.42 51.57 33.40
N PHE A 52 -20.63 52.80 33.89
CA PHE A 52 -21.65 53.07 34.92
C PHE A 52 -22.08 54.54 34.87
N PRO A 53 -23.38 54.86 35.06
CA PRO A 53 -24.54 53.95 35.14
C PRO A 53 -24.90 53.33 33.77
N PRO A 54 -26.02 52.58 33.59
CA PRO A 54 -26.38 52.01 32.29
C PRO A 54 -26.41 53.06 31.17
N ALA A 55 -25.70 52.79 30.08
CA ALA A 55 -25.69 53.63 28.88
C ALA A 55 -26.92 53.41 28.00
N LEU A 56 -27.24 54.41 27.20
CA LEU A 56 -28.17 54.29 26.09
C LEU A 56 -27.41 53.89 24.81
N VAL A 57 -27.96 52.97 24.03
CA VAL A 57 -27.37 52.54 22.76
C VAL A 57 -28.26 53.01 21.61
N THR A 58 -27.66 53.65 20.62
CA THR A 58 -28.36 54.06 19.39
C THR A 58 -27.68 53.49 18.15
N TRP A 59 -28.52 53.16 17.17
CA TRP A 59 -28.10 52.65 15.88
C TRP A 59 -28.47 53.62 14.78
N THR A 60 -27.51 53.99 13.94
CA THR A 60 -27.70 54.95 12.86
C THR A 60 -27.10 54.46 11.54
N GLY A 61 -27.82 54.66 10.44
CA GLY A 61 -27.32 54.44 9.09
C GLY A 61 -26.45 55.58 8.56
N GLY A 62 -25.77 55.35 7.43
CA GLY A 62 -24.91 56.33 6.77
C GLY A 62 -25.66 57.56 6.26
N SER A 63 -26.98 57.45 6.06
CA SER A 63 -27.90 58.55 5.72
C SER A 63 -28.46 59.30 6.94
N GLY A 64 -28.09 58.93 8.16
CA GLY A 64 -28.63 59.49 9.40
C GLY A 64 -29.95 58.86 9.86
N MET A 65 -30.39 57.79 9.20
CA MET A 65 -31.60 57.04 9.57
C MET A 65 -31.42 56.34 10.92
N ASN A 66 -32.46 56.38 11.76
CA ASN A 66 -32.43 55.79 13.11
C ASN A 66 -32.98 54.35 13.09
N TYR A 67 -32.11 53.38 13.38
CA TYR A 67 -32.45 51.95 13.47
C TYR A 67 -32.54 51.45 14.91
N THR A 68 -32.43 52.34 15.90
CA THR A 68 -32.56 51.99 17.32
C THR A 68 -33.85 51.23 17.64
N PRO A 69 -35.03 51.55 17.05
CA PRO A 69 -36.28 50.81 17.32
C PRO A 69 -36.24 49.33 16.92
N ASP A 70 -35.40 48.97 15.94
CA ASP A 70 -35.27 47.60 15.42
C ASP A 70 -34.20 46.79 16.18
N SER A 71 -33.62 47.37 17.24
CA SER A 71 -32.57 46.77 18.04
C SER A 71 -33.05 46.30 19.41
N VAL A 72 -32.45 45.23 19.90
CA VAL A 72 -32.68 44.70 21.26
C VAL A 72 -31.42 44.94 22.08
N THR A 73 -31.53 45.81 23.09
CA THR A 73 -30.41 46.14 23.99
C THR A 73 -30.57 45.46 25.35
N GLN A 74 -29.49 44.85 25.83
CA GLN A 74 -29.41 44.15 27.10
C GLN A 74 -28.25 44.71 27.93
N HIS A 75 -28.47 44.80 29.24
CA HIS A 75 -27.47 45.25 30.20
C HIS A 75 -27.22 44.15 31.23
N THR A 76 -25.95 43.87 31.48
CA THR A 76 -25.52 42.88 32.47
C THR A 76 -24.61 43.55 33.48
N LEU A 77 -24.80 43.26 34.76
CA LEU A 77 -23.92 43.74 35.82
C LEU A 77 -22.76 42.76 36.00
N ASN A 78 -21.53 43.25 35.91
CA ASN A 78 -20.34 42.43 36.15
C ASN A 78 -20.03 42.32 37.67
N PRO A 79 -19.13 41.40 38.09
CA PRO A 79 -18.77 41.22 39.50
C PRO A 79 -18.26 42.50 40.19
N GLU A 80 -17.67 43.43 39.44
CA GLU A 80 -17.16 44.72 39.91
C GLU A 80 -18.28 45.77 40.12
N GLY A 81 -19.52 45.46 39.72
CA GLY A 81 -20.68 46.33 39.79
C GLY A 81 -20.78 47.35 38.66
N LEU A 82 -20.04 47.16 37.56
CA LEU A 82 -20.16 47.93 36.33
C LEU A 82 -21.14 47.25 35.37
N TYR A 83 -21.67 48.00 34.42
CA TYR A 83 -22.56 47.52 33.39
C TYR A 83 -21.79 47.21 32.10
N ASP A 84 -22.02 46.02 31.59
CA ASP A 84 -21.76 45.64 30.21
C ASP A 84 -23.05 45.78 29.40
N VAL A 85 -22.93 46.25 28.17
CA VAL A 85 -24.07 46.46 27.27
C VAL A 85 -23.85 45.71 25.97
N VAL A 86 -24.89 44.99 25.53
CA VAL A 86 -24.93 44.31 24.24
C VAL A 86 -26.23 44.69 23.54
N SER A 87 -26.13 45.19 22.31
CA SER A 87 -27.27 45.56 21.48
C SER A 87 -27.22 44.78 20.18
N ASN A 88 -28.34 44.15 19.80
CA ASN A 88 -28.46 43.36 18.58
C ASN A 88 -29.47 44.01 17.63
N LEU A 89 -29.05 44.28 16.39
CA LEU A 89 -29.87 44.86 15.33
C LEU A 89 -30.02 43.83 14.20
N SER A 90 -31.26 43.48 13.85
CA SER A 90 -31.55 42.53 12.75
C SER A 90 -32.11 43.28 11.55
N ARG A 91 -31.40 43.28 10.41
CA ARG A 91 -31.80 44.07 9.24
C ARG A 91 -31.42 43.42 7.92
N ASN A 92 -32.34 43.49 6.95
CA ASN A 92 -32.05 43.16 5.56
C ASN A 92 -31.43 44.38 4.86
N VAL A 93 -30.16 44.27 4.47
CA VAL A 93 -29.43 45.34 3.78
C VAL A 93 -29.45 45.06 2.27
N THR A 94 -30.17 45.89 1.51
CA THR A 94 -30.36 45.74 0.07
C THR A 94 -29.31 46.48 -0.77
N GLU A 95 -28.66 47.49 -0.21
CA GLU A 95 -27.63 48.32 -0.86
C GLU A 95 -26.44 48.52 0.08
N GLU A 96 -25.27 48.92 -0.44
CA GLU A 96 -24.12 49.24 0.40
C GLU A 96 -24.43 50.40 1.36
N GLU A 97 -24.44 50.14 2.66
CA GLU A 97 -24.74 51.15 3.68
C GLU A 97 -23.74 51.05 4.84
N THR A 98 -23.39 52.20 5.43
CA THR A 98 -22.63 52.24 6.69
C THR A 98 -23.59 52.17 7.86
N THR A 99 -23.34 51.30 8.83
CA THR A 99 -24.12 51.23 10.08
C THR A 99 -23.22 51.57 11.25
N CYS A 100 -23.68 52.45 12.13
CA CYS A 100 -22.97 52.91 13.31
C CYS A 100 -23.75 52.56 14.57
N CYS A 101 -23.03 52.12 15.60
CA CYS A 101 -23.52 51.97 16.95
C CYS A 101 -22.89 53.03 17.85
N THR A 102 -23.71 53.75 18.63
CA THR A 102 -23.26 54.75 19.60
C THR A 102 -23.71 54.37 21.01
N VAL A 103 -22.75 54.31 21.93
CA VAL A 103 -22.97 54.11 23.37
C VAL A 103 -22.87 55.47 24.07
N TRP A 104 -23.96 55.89 24.71
CA TRP A 104 -24.09 57.18 25.37
C TRP A 104 -24.18 57.03 26.89
N ASN A 105 -23.16 57.53 27.59
CA ASN A 105 -23.17 57.69 29.04
C ASN A 105 -23.67 59.11 29.37
N GLN A 106 -24.96 59.23 29.71
CA GLN A 106 -25.65 60.51 29.89
C GLN A 106 -25.05 61.37 31.02
N PRO A 107 -24.78 60.86 32.24
CA PRO A 107 -24.17 61.69 33.28
C PRO A 107 -22.75 62.17 32.96
N LEU A 108 -21.96 61.37 32.22
CA LEU A 108 -20.63 61.78 31.75
C LEU A 108 -20.67 62.64 30.48
N GLN A 109 -21.85 62.85 29.87
CA GLN A 109 -22.01 63.50 28.57
C GLN A 109 -21.07 62.92 27.51
N GLN A 110 -20.89 61.60 27.51
CA GLN A 110 -19.91 60.91 26.68
C GLN A 110 -20.58 59.98 25.67
N HIS A 111 -20.27 60.18 24.40
CA HIS A 111 -20.66 59.31 23.29
C HIS A 111 -19.43 58.57 22.78
N LYS A 112 -19.55 57.26 22.59
CA LYS A 112 -18.54 56.45 21.90
C LYS A 112 -19.22 55.73 20.75
N THR A 113 -18.71 55.92 19.54
CA THR A 113 -19.33 55.41 18.31
C THR A 113 -18.36 54.52 17.55
N ASN A 114 -18.86 53.44 16.96
CA ASN A 114 -18.13 52.60 16.02
C ASN A 114 -19.03 52.29 14.82
N CYS A 115 -18.45 52.29 13.61
CA CYS A 115 -19.16 52.17 12.34
C CYS A 115 -18.55 51.08 11.47
N MET A 116 -19.39 50.36 10.75
CA MET A 116 -18.99 49.30 9.81
C MET A 116 -19.71 49.51 8.47
N ARG A 117 -19.00 49.27 7.36
CA ARG A 117 -19.58 49.27 6.02
C ARG A 117 -20.13 47.88 5.73
N ILE A 118 -21.39 47.81 5.32
CA ILE A 118 -22.08 46.56 5.01
C ILE A 118 -22.25 46.49 3.50
N THR A 119 -21.81 45.39 2.90
CA THR A 119 -22.03 45.10 1.48
C THR A 119 -23.32 44.28 1.30
N PRO A 120 -24.09 44.47 0.21
CA PRO A 120 -25.14 43.54 -0.18
C PRO A 120 -24.54 42.15 -0.25
N GLY A 121 -25.10 41.20 0.51
CA GLY A 121 -24.73 39.80 0.44
C GLY A 121 -24.86 39.36 -1.01
N GLN A 122 -23.72 39.20 -1.66
CA GLN A 122 -23.62 38.41 -2.87
C GLN A 122 -23.96 37.01 -2.39
N GLU A 123 -25.16 36.50 -2.73
CA GLU A 123 -25.39 35.07 -2.76
C GLU A 123 -24.28 34.53 -3.66
N THR A 124 -23.21 34.06 -3.05
CA THR A 124 -22.18 33.34 -3.76
C THR A 124 -22.84 32.06 -4.23
N ASP A 125 -23.16 32.03 -5.52
CA ASP A 125 -23.28 30.84 -6.35
C ASP A 125 -21.94 30.08 -6.32
N ASP A 126 -21.53 29.63 -5.13
CA ASP A 126 -20.30 28.89 -4.83
C ASP A 126 -20.62 27.41 -4.54
N GLN A 127 -21.83 26.96 -4.87
CA GLN A 127 -22.20 25.54 -4.73
C GLN A 127 -21.95 24.72 -6.01
N HIS A 128 -21.67 25.34 -7.17
CA HIS A 128 -21.36 24.61 -8.41
C HIS A 128 -19.86 24.48 -8.74
N ASN A 129 -18.98 25.35 -8.22
CA ASN A 129 -17.56 25.38 -8.60
C ASN A 129 -16.61 24.59 -7.69
N MET A 130 -17.02 24.28 -6.45
CA MET A 130 -16.20 23.45 -5.55
C MET A 130 -16.15 21.98 -5.99
N MET A 131 -17.24 21.44 -6.54
CA MET A 131 -17.28 20.05 -7.03
C MET A 131 -16.59 19.88 -8.38
N ALA A 132 -16.64 20.90 -9.26
CA ALA A 132 -16.03 20.84 -10.59
C ALA A 132 -14.49 20.76 -10.56
N THR A 133 -13.85 21.24 -9.49
CA THR A 133 -12.38 21.25 -9.33
C THR A 133 -11.87 20.13 -8.43
N LEU A 134 -12.61 19.74 -7.38
CA LEU A 134 -12.18 18.69 -6.46
C LEU A 134 -12.24 17.28 -7.08
N ILE A 135 -13.24 17.00 -7.91
CA ILE A 135 -13.39 15.69 -8.58
C ILE A 135 -12.20 15.38 -9.50
N PRO A 136 -11.78 16.25 -10.45
CA PRO A 136 -10.64 15.95 -11.32
C PRO A 136 -9.32 15.85 -10.56
N VAL A 137 -9.12 16.64 -9.49
CA VAL A 137 -7.92 16.55 -8.65
C VAL A 137 -7.89 15.22 -7.89
N ALA A 138 -9.01 14.80 -7.31
CA ALA A 138 -9.11 13.50 -6.63
C ALA A 138 -8.89 12.33 -7.60
N LEU A 139 -9.46 12.40 -8.81
CA LEU A 139 -9.24 11.39 -9.86
C LEU A 139 -7.78 11.35 -10.32
N PHE A 140 -7.10 12.50 -10.44
CA PHE A 140 -5.69 12.55 -10.80
C PHE A 140 -4.79 11.96 -9.71
N ILE A 141 -5.07 12.27 -8.44
CA ILE A 141 -4.36 11.67 -7.30
C ILE A 141 -4.56 10.15 -7.30
N LEU A 142 -5.80 9.69 -7.49
CA LEU A 142 -6.11 8.27 -7.49
C LEU A 142 -5.44 7.55 -8.66
N ALA A 143 -5.45 8.13 -9.86
CA ALA A 143 -4.74 7.62 -11.03
C ALA A 143 -3.22 7.60 -10.82
N SER A 144 -2.65 8.62 -10.19
CA SER A 144 -1.23 8.69 -9.82
C SER A 144 -0.86 7.60 -8.81
N CYS A 145 -1.66 7.41 -7.76
CA CYS A 145 -1.46 6.34 -6.77
C CYS A 145 -1.54 4.95 -7.42
N VAL A 146 -2.52 4.71 -8.30
CA VAL A 146 -2.62 3.46 -9.05
C VAL A 146 -1.43 3.27 -9.98
N GLY A 147 -1.00 4.31 -10.70
CA GLY A 147 0.18 4.29 -11.55
C GLY A 147 1.46 3.99 -10.79
N PHE A 148 1.65 4.61 -9.61
CA PHE A 148 2.77 4.34 -8.72
C PHE A 148 2.74 2.92 -8.18
N MET A 149 1.58 2.42 -7.78
CA MET A 149 1.41 1.03 -7.34
C MET A 149 1.77 0.05 -8.45
N ILE A 150 1.23 0.23 -9.66
CA ILE A 150 1.56 -0.60 -10.83
C ILE A 150 3.06 -0.53 -11.11
N TYR A 151 3.63 0.67 -11.17
CA TYR A 151 5.07 0.88 -11.37
C TYR A 151 5.89 0.13 -10.31
N TRP A 152 5.53 0.27 -9.04
CA TRP A 152 6.23 -0.37 -7.93
C TRP A 152 6.12 -1.89 -7.99
N TYR A 153 4.94 -2.44 -8.28
CA TYR A 153 4.76 -3.88 -8.48
C TYR A 153 5.62 -4.40 -9.64
N LEU A 154 5.64 -3.69 -10.78
CA LEU A 154 6.47 -4.06 -11.94
C LEU A 154 7.97 -3.93 -11.64
N TYR A 155 8.38 -2.86 -10.97
CA TYR A 155 9.76 -2.58 -10.60
C TYR A 155 10.28 -3.61 -9.59
N LYS A 156 9.51 -3.88 -8.53
CA LYS A 156 9.83 -4.90 -7.52
C LYS A 156 9.87 -6.30 -8.14
N GLY A 157 8.96 -6.60 -9.06
CA GLY A 157 8.99 -7.85 -9.84
C GLY A 157 10.28 -8.00 -10.64
N ARG A 158 10.70 -6.96 -11.38
CA ARG A 158 11.99 -6.97 -12.10
C ARG A 158 13.18 -7.14 -11.17
N GLN A 159 13.22 -6.40 -10.06
CA GLN A 159 14.30 -6.56 -9.08
C GLN A 159 14.38 -7.99 -8.54
N ASN A 160 13.25 -8.63 -8.25
CA ASN A 160 13.23 -10.00 -7.74
C ASN A 160 13.82 -10.99 -8.77
N LEU A 161 13.44 -10.86 -10.04
CA LEU A 161 14.01 -11.68 -11.13
C LEU A 161 15.53 -11.48 -11.25
N THR A 162 16.01 -10.24 -11.18
CA THR A 162 17.45 -9.94 -11.22
C THR A 162 18.18 -10.55 -10.03
N ARG A 163 17.59 -10.52 -8.83
CA ARG A 163 18.17 -11.18 -7.64
C ARG A 163 18.24 -12.69 -7.81
N MET A 164 17.19 -13.33 -8.32
CA MET A 164 17.17 -14.76 -8.58
C MET A 164 18.24 -15.16 -9.60
N ARG A 165 18.37 -14.44 -10.72
CA ARG A 165 19.42 -14.68 -11.72
C ARG A 165 20.81 -14.49 -11.13
N LYS A 166 21.02 -13.42 -10.36
CA LYS A 166 22.29 -13.16 -9.70
C LYS A 166 22.66 -14.26 -8.71
N ARG A 167 21.70 -14.81 -7.97
CA ARG A 167 21.92 -15.94 -7.06
C ARG A 167 22.40 -17.17 -7.83
N ILE A 168 21.69 -17.52 -8.90
CA ILE A 168 22.03 -18.62 -9.81
C ILE A 168 23.43 -18.41 -10.41
N SER A 169 23.76 -17.19 -10.86
CA SER A 169 25.08 -16.88 -11.45
C SER A 169 26.21 -16.78 -10.43
N SER A 170 25.91 -16.41 -9.18
CA SER A 170 26.91 -16.30 -8.11
C SER A 170 27.26 -17.65 -7.49
N PHE A 171 26.55 -18.71 -7.88
CA PHE A 171 26.82 -20.05 -7.44
C PHE A 171 28.12 -20.54 -8.07
N SER A 172 29.11 -20.88 -7.24
CA SER A 172 30.50 -21.14 -7.68
C SER A 172 30.79 -22.60 -8.01
N ASP A 173 29.91 -23.53 -7.64
CA ASP A 173 30.11 -24.96 -7.87
C ASP A 173 29.36 -25.40 -9.12
N ASP A 174 29.99 -26.20 -9.98
CA ASP A 174 29.34 -26.74 -11.17
C ASP A 174 28.21 -27.70 -10.77
N THR A 175 26.95 -27.28 -10.97
CA THR A 175 25.76 -28.07 -10.67
C THR A 175 25.21 -28.69 -11.94
N VAL A 176 25.10 -30.02 -11.95
CA VAL A 176 24.40 -30.75 -13.01
C VAL A 176 22.99 -31.10 -12.53
N ILE A 177 21.97 -30.62 -13.23
CA ILE A 177 20.58 -30.99 -12.98
C ILE A 177 20.20 -32.11 -13.94
N VAL A 178 19.78 -33.26 -13.39
CA VAL A 178 19.38 -34.42 -14.19
C VAL A 178 17.88 -34.42 -14.38
N LEU A 179 17.43 -34.21 -15.62
CA LEU A 179 16.03 -34.31 -16.00
C LEU A 179 15.70 -35.73 -16.45
N ILE A 180 14.66 -36.33 -15.88
CA ILE A 180 14.18 -37.67 -16.20
C ILE A 180 12.76 -37.59 -16.71
N GLY A 181 12.48 -38.09 -17.90
CA GLY A 181 11.11 -38.14 -18.42
C GLY A 181 11.02 -38.78 -19.80
N ARG A 182 9.82 -39.12 -20.24
CA ARG A 182 9.61 -39.60 -21.62
C ARG A 182 9.71 -38.42 -22.60
N PRO A 183 10.08 -38.63 -23.89
CA PRO A 183 10.18 -37.56 -24.87
C PRO A 183 8.93 -36.67 -24.95
N LYS A 184 7.73 -37.28 -24.92
CA LYS A 184 6.44 -36.59 -24.98
C LYS A 184 6.12 -35.75 -23.74
N HIS A 185 6.88 -35.91 -22.65
CA HIS A 185 6.67 -35.19 -21.39
C HIS A 185 7.14 -33.73 -21.43
N GLY A 186 7.68 -33.26 -22.56
CA GLY A 186 8.07 -31.86 -22.73
C GLY A 186 9.39 -31.49 -22.04
N VAL A 187 10.27 -32.48 -21.81
CA VAL A 187 11.61 -32.27 -21.21
C VAL A 187 12.39 -31.19 -21.98
N LEU A 188 12.34 -31.23 -23.31
CA LEU A 188 13.05 -30.25 -24.14
C LEU A 188 12.44 -28.84 -24.04
N SER A 189 11.11 -28.75 -23.97
CA SER A 189 10.42 -27.47 -23.73
C SER A 189 10.81 -26.88 -22.38
N LEU A 190 10.91 -27.71 -21.33
CA LEU A 190 11.38 -27.29 -20.01
C LEU A 190 12.80 -26.73 -20.06
N ILE A 191 13.74 -27.43 -20.71
CA ILE A 191 15.14 -26.96 -20.85
C ILE A 191 15.18 -25.60 -21.53
N ASN A 192 14.52 -25.48 -22.69
CA ASN A 192 14.50 -24.23 -23.45
C ASN A 192 13.89 -23.08 -22.63
N SER A 193 12.86 -23.37 -21.84
CA SER A 193 12.22 -22.36 -20.98
C SER A 193 13.12 -21.93 -19.83
N CYS A 194 13.89 -22.84 -19.24
CA CYS A 194 14.89 -22.51 -18.24
C CYS A 194 15.97 -21.60 -18.83
N VAL A 195 16.51 -21.97 -20.01
CA VAL A 195 17.52 -21.17 -20.73
C VAL A 195 16.97 -19.78 -21.04
N PHE A 196 15.73 -19.70 -21.54
CA PHE A 196 15.10 -18.44 -21.89
C PHE A 196 14.80 -17.55 -20.68
N ALA A 197 14.31 -18.11 -19.58
CA ALA A 197 14.06 -17.36 -18.34
C ALA A 197 15.36 -16.84 -17.71
N TYR A 198 16.43 -17.63 -17.81
CA TYR A 198 17.76 -17.31 -17.29
C TYR A 198 18.46 -16.22 -18.13
N LYS A 199 18.62 -16.46 -19.44
CA LYS A 199 19.34 -15.59 -20.37
C LYS A 199 18.45 -14.44 -20.86
N ALA A 200 18.28 -13.43 -20.01
CA ALA A 200 17.26 -12.41 -20.19
C ALA A 200 17.30 -11.61 -21.50
N GLU A 201 18.34 -11.70 -22.30
CA GLU A 201 18.55 -10.94 -23.54
C GLU A 201 18.53 -11.80 -24.81
N GLU A 202 18.44 -13.13 -24.70
CA GLU A 202 18.40 -14.01 -25.88
C GLU A 202 16.95 -14.24 -26.36
N PRO A 203 16.69 -14.19 -27.68
CA PRO A 203 15.40 -14.61 -28.24
C PRO A 203 15.16 -16.08 -27.91
N PHE A 204 13.89 -16.49 -27.78
CA PHE A 204 13.55 -17.89 -27.51
C PHE A 204 14.12 -18.79 -28.61
N ALA A 205 15.22 -19.48 -28.32
CA ALA A 205 15.88 -20.35 -29.27
C ALA A 205 14.96 -21.56 -29.51
N ASN A 206 14.42 -21.68 -30.71
CA ASN A 206 13.66 -22.84 -31.13
C ASN A 206 14.60 -24.05 -31.31
N ARG A 207 15.00 -24.69 -30.21
CA ARG A 207 15.50 -26.07 -30.24
C ARG A 207 14.36 -27.10 -30.17
N ALA A 208 13.14 -26.66 -29.84
CA ALA A 208 11.94 -27.51 -29.73
C ALA A 208 11.46 -28.10 -31.07
N GLY A 209 11.92 -27.58 -32.22
CA GLY A 209 11.72 -28.21 -33.53
C GLY A 209 12.24 -29.65 -33.62
N ALA A 210 13.06 -30.10 -32.66
CA ALA A 210 13.56 -31.46 -32.55
C ALA A 210 12.50 -32.51 -32.14
N GLU A 211 11.30 -32.13 -31.68
CA GLU A 211 10.22 -33.09 -31.39
C GLU A 211 9.61 -33.73 -32.67
N LYS A 212 9.96 -33.23 -33.86
CA LYS A 212 9.49 -33.79 -35.14
C LYS A 212 10.28 -35.01 -35.66
N HIS A 213 11.40 -35.37 -35.03
CA HIS A 213 12.19 -36.53 -35.44
C HIS A 213 12.16 -37.63 -34.37
N PRO A 214 11.96 -38.90 -34.76
CA PRO A 214 11.95 -40.01 -33.82
C PRO A 214 13.33 -40.18 -33.16
N PRO A 215 13.39 -40.55 -31.88
CA PRO A 215 14.65 -40.63 -31.15
C PRO A 215 15.43 -41.87 -31.59
N HIS A 216 16.45 -41.69 -32.41
CA HIS A 216 17.55 -42.64 -32.45
C HIS A 216 18.35 -42.49 -31.15
N TYR A 217 18.47 -43.57 -30.38
CA TYR A 217 19.33 -43.77 -29.19
C TYR A 217 20.02 -42.49 -28.68
N ALA A 218 19.25 -41.63 -28.02
CA ALA A 218 19.74 -40.31 -27.64
C ALA A 218 20.64 -40.42 -26.41
N GLN A 219 21.95 -40.19 -26.61
CA GLN A 219 22.87 -39.95 -25.50
C GLN A 219 22.40 -38.71 -24.70
N PRO A 220 22.74 -38.62 -23.39
CA PRO A 220 22.45 -37.46 -22.59
C PRO A 220 23.01 -36.21 -23.28
N GLU A 221 22.15 -35.26 -23.61
CA GLU A 221 22.58 -33.97 -24.15
C GLU A 221 22.71 -32.98 -23.00
N GLU A 222 23.90 -32.41 -22.87
CA GLU A 222 24.20 -31.37 -21.88
C GLU A 222 23.90 -30.00 -22.47
N VAL A 223 23.16 -29.20 -21.72
CA VAL A 223 22.82 -27.81 -22.09
C VAL A 223 23.36 -26.89 -21.01
N PRO A 224 24.42 -26.10 -21.30
CA PRO A 224 24.97 -25.16 -20.34
C PRO A 224 24.02 -23.98 -20.19
N LEU A 225 23.63 -23.67 -18.96
CA LEU A 225 22.90 -22.44 -18.64
C LEU A 225 23.84 -21.30 -18.26
N THR A 226 24.97 -21.64 -17.64
CA THR A 226 26.09 -20.76 -17.29
C THR A 226 27.38 -21.58 -17.23
N GLU A 227 28.51 -20.93 -16.94
CA GLU A 227 29.77 -21.61 -16.62
C GLU A 227 29.64 -22.63 -15.46
N HIS A 228 28.65 -22.47 -14.56
CA HIS A 228 28.49 -23.28 -13.33
C HIS A 228 27.20 -24.09 -13.21
N ILE A 229 26.30 -24.07 -14.21
CA ILE A 229 25.05 -24.84 -14.16
C ILE A 229 24.80 -25.49 -15.51
N THR A 230 24.70 -26.81 -15.49
CA THR A 230 24.44 -27.64 -16.66
C THR A 230 23.14 -28.40 -16.46
N ILE A 231 22.24 -28.35 -17.43
CA ILE A 231 21.07 -29.23 -17.46
C ILE A 231 21.34 -30.40 -18.40
N THR A 232 21.20 -31.61 -17.89
CA THR A 232 21.38 -32.84 -18.67
C THR A 232 20.07 -33.60 -18.72
N ARG A 233 19.66 -34.03 -19.92
CA ARG A 233 18.45 -34.84 -20.09
C ARG A 233 18.74 -36.34 -20.14
N ALA A 234 17.88 -37.10 -19.49
CA ALA A 234 17.81 -38.56 -19.52
C ALA A 234 16.38 -38.98 -19.93
N LEU A 235 16.26 -39.77 -20.99
CA LEU A 235 14.96 -40.16 -21.55
C LEU A 235 14.56 -41.56 -21.10
N LEU A 236 13.29 -41.70 -20.71
CA LEU A 236 12.61 -42.99 -20.55
C LEU A 236 12.10 -43.43 -21.93
N GLN A 237 12.48 -44.62 -22.40
CA GLN A 237 12.08 -45.11 -23.71
C GLN A 237 10.58 -45.50 -23.74
N PRO A 238 9.86 -45.29 -24.87
CA PRO A 238 8.41 -45.43 -24.90
C PRO A 238 7.86 -46.87 -24.96
N GLU A 239 8.66 -47.88 -25.33
CA GLU A 239 8.13 -49.17 -25.82
C GLU A 239 8.30 -50.38 -24.91
N ASP A 240 8.82 -50.23 -23.69
CA ASP A 240 9.61 -51.33 -23.16
C ASP A 240 9.09 -52.02 -21.90
N ARG A 241 8.64 -53.26 -22.10
CA ARG A 241 8.73 -54.39 -21.16
C ARG A 241 10.19 -54.71 -20.77
N PHE A 242 11.02 -53.71 -20.47
CA PHE A 242 12.45 -53.87 -20.15
C PHE A 242 12.67 -53.94 -18.65
N TRP A 243 12.24 -55.04 -18.06
CA TRP A 243 12.58 -55.36 -16.68
C TRP A 243 13.61 -56.48 -16.70
N THR A 244 14.90 -56.12 -16.72
CA THR A 244 15.90 -56.57 -15.72
C THR A 244 17.35 -56.30 -16.14
N SER A 245 17.77 -56.59 -17.38
CA SER A 245 19.20 -56.57 -17.75
C SER A 245 19.75 -55.17 -18.04
N GLU A 246 19.04 -54.35 -18.81
CA GLU A 246 19.51 -53.00 -19.18
C GLU A 246 19.21 -51.95 -18.11
N ARG A 247 18.15 -52.14 -17.32
CA ARG A 247 17.84 -51.28 -16.17
C ARG A 247 18.96 -51.34 -15.14
N GLU A 248 19.45 -52.52 -14.78
CA GLU A 248 20.56 -52.62 -13.83
C GLU A 248 21.85 -52.03 -14.41
N ALA A 249 22.14 -52.20 -15.70
CA ALA A 249 23.30 -51.55 -16.33
C ALA A 249 23.17 -50.01 -16.34
N TYR A 250 21.96 -49.51 -16.56
CA TYR A 250 21.64 -48.08 -16.53
C TYR A 250 21.71 -47.50 -15.10
N LEU A 251 21.11 -48.19 -14.13
CA LEU A 251 21.18 -47.85 -12.71
C LEU A 251 22.60 -48.00 -12.18
N ASP A 252 23.41 -48.94 -12.66
CA ASP A 252 24.81 -49.10 -12.29
C ASP A 252 25.67 -47.97 -12.86
N LYS A 253 25.41 -47.55 -14.11
CA LYS A 253 26.01 -46.33 -14.68
C LYS A 253 25.68 -45.11 -13.82
N TRP A 254 24.43 -45.00 -13.36
CA TRP A 254 24.00 -43.93 -12.48
C TRP A 254 24.63 -44.02 -11.10
N ARG A 255 24.64 -45.20 -10.46
CA ARG A 255 25.33 -45.47 -9.19
C ARG A 255 26.78 -45.00 -9.25
N LYS A 256 27.49 -45.31 -10.34
CA LYS A 256 28.88 -44.87 -10.56
C LYS A 256 29.03 -43.36 -10.76
N GLN A 257 28.10 -42.71 -11.47
CA GLN A 257 28.14 -41.26 -11.70
C GLN A 257 27.75 -40.45 -10.44
N ILE A 258 26.81 -40.96 -9.64
CA ILE A 258 26.25 -40.27 -8.46
C ILE A 258 27.16 -40.40 -7.23
N GLN A 259 27.97 -41.46 -7.15
CA GLN A 259 28.96 -41.60 -6.06
C GLN A 259 29.98 -40.45 -6.00
N CYS A 260 30.20 -39.74 -7.10
CA CYS A 260 31.18 -38.65 -7.17
C CYS A 260 30.55 -37.24 -7.07
N SER A 261 29.25 -37.10 -7.36
CA SER A 261 28.59 -35.79 -7.44
C SER A 261 27.10 -35.89 -7.08
N ARG A 262 26.64 -35.07 -6.13
CA ARG A 262 25.24 -35.07 -5.67
C ARG A 262 24.42 -34.12 -6.55
N TRP A 263 23.79 -34.68 -7.58
CA TRP A 263 22.99 -33.96 -8.57
C TRP A 263 21.50 -33.93 -8.17
N PRO A 264 20.82 -32.78 -8.23
CA PRO A 264 19.37 -32.74 -8.06
C PRO A 264 18.67 -33.51 -9.19
N PHE A 265 17.79 -34.44 -8.81
CA PHE A 265 16.97 -35.22 -9.73
C PHE A 265 15.65 -34.54 -9.98
N VAL A 266 15.30 -34.37 -11.25
CA VAL A 266 14.05 -33.76 -11.66
C VAL A 266 13.26 -34.73 -12.53
N PHE A 267 12.12 -35.22 -12.05
CA PHE A 267 11.19 -36.02 -12.83
C PHE A 267 10.21 -35.13 -13.59
N VAL A 268 10.11 -35.30 -14.91
CA VAL A 268 9.27 -34.49 -15.79
C VAL A 268 8.10 -35.33 -16.31
N HIS A 269 6.88 -34.87 -16.07
CA HIS A 269 5.64 -35.48 -16.56
C HIS A 269 4.80 -34.48 -17.33
N SER A 270 4.13 -34.92 -18.40
CA SER A 270 3.19 -34.06 -19.14
C SER A 270 1.76 -34.30 -18.69
N CYS A 271 1.04 -33.23 -18.38
CA CYS A 271 -0.39 -33.30 -18.03
C CYS A 271 -1.29 -33.71 -19.21
N THR A 272 -0.75 -33.94 -20.42
CA THR A 272 -1.51 -34.55 -21.52
C THR A 272 -1.44 -36.07 -21.52
N GLU A 273 -0.51 -36.66 -20.77
CA GLU A 273 -0.31 -38.10 -20.75
C GLU A 273 -1.03 -38.68 -19.54
N GLU A 274 -1.93 -39.64 -19.82
CA GLU A 274 -2.65 -40.37 -18.79
C GLU A 274 -1.69 -41.29 -18.02
N LEU A 275 -1.81 -41.29 -16.69
CA LEU A 275 -1.07 -42.21 -15.83
C LEU A 275 -1.89 -43.47 -15.61
N THR A 276 -1.61 -44.51 -16.38
CA THR A 276 -2.13 -45.86 -16.12
C THR A 276 -1.55 -46.39 -14.81
N ASP A 277 -2.24 -47.31 -14.13
CA ASP A 277 -1.76 -47.86 -12.85
C ASP A 277 -0.38 -48.52 -12.99
N THR A 278 -0.12 -49.21 -14.11
CA THR A 278 1.22 -49.74 -14.43
C THR A 278 2.28 -48.63 -14.49
N THR A 279 1.95 -47.49 -15.10
CA THR A 279 2.88 -46.35 -15.18
C THR A 279 3.11 -45.73 -13.79
N LYS A 280 2.08 -45.68 -12.95
CA LYS A 280 2.22 -45.19 -11.57
C LYS A 280 3.18 -46.09 -10.77
N ASP A 281 3.04 -47.40 -10.89
CA ASP A 281 3.92 -48.38 -10.23
C ASP A 281 5.38 -48.27 -10.73
N GLU A 282 5.57 -48.08 -12.03
CA GLU A 282 6.88 -47.82 -12.64
C GLU A 282 7.54 -46.56 -12.05
N ILE A 283 6.79 -45.46 -11.95
CA ILE A 283 7.29 -44.19 -11.39
C ILE A 283 7.60 -44.34 -9.90
N GLN A 284 6.73 -45.01 -9.14
CA GLN A 284 6.96 -45.27 -7.72
C GLN A 284 8.26 -46.06 -7.53
N THR A 285 8.44 -47.12 -8.31
CA THR A 285 9.66 -47.94 -8.26
C THR A 285 10.90 -47.11 -8.59
N LEU A 286 10.83 -46.25 -9.61
CA LEU A 286 11.92 -45.34 -9.96
C LEU A 286 12.26 -44.38 -8.82
N PHE A 287 11.27 -43.82 -8.13
CA PHE A 287 11.48 -42.90 -7.03
C PHE A 287 12.10 -43.61 -5.81
N ASP A 288 11.65 -44.82 -5.52
CA ASP A 288 12.21 -45.67 -4.48
C ASP A 288 13.65 -46.07 -4.79
N ASP A 289 13.97 -46.38 -6.05
CA ASP A 289 15.34 -46.63 -6.51
C ASP A 289 16.24 -45.42 -6.36
N ILE A 290 15.81 -44.24 -6.83
CA ILE A 290 16.57 -42.99 -6.68
C ILE A 290 16.82 -42.73 -5.20
N ARG A 291 15.80 -42.86 -4.35
CA ARG A 291 15.92 -42.63 -2.91
C ARG A 291 16.85 -43.64 -2.25
N SER A 292 16.74 -44.93 -2.57
CA SER A 292 17.57 -45.98 -1.97
C SER A 292 19.03 -45.88 -2.39
N VAL A 293 19.30 -45.50 -3.64
CA VAL A 293 20.65 -45.38 -4.18
C VAL A 293 21.34 -44.09 -3.75
N THR A 294 20.60 -42.97 -3.74
CA THR A 294 21.19 -41.63 -3.61
C THR A 294 20.89 -40.95 -2.28
N GLY A 295 19.86 -41.42 -1.56
CA GLY A 295 19.30 -40.73 -0.39
C GLY A 295 18.52 -39.45 -0.75
N LEU A 296 18.37 -39.14 -2.03
CA LEU A 296 17.73 -37.91 -2.50
C LEU A 296 16.27 -38.15 -2.85
N TYR A 297 15.48 -37.09 -2.70
CA TYR A 297 14.08 -37.06 -3.11
C TYR A 297 13.97 -36.23 -4.40
N PRO A 298 13.32 -36.76 -5.44
CA PRO A 298 13.20 -36.05 -6.70
C PRO A 298 12.34 -34.79 -6.57
N ILE A 299 12.63 -33.80 -7.40
CA ILE A 299 11.73 -32.69 -7.72
C ILE A 299 10.87 -33.14 -8.89
N THR A 300 9.55 -32.98 -8.82
CA THR A 300 8.67 -33.22 -9.98
C THR A 300 8.38 -31.93 -10.72
N VAL A 301 8.34 -32.01 -12.04
CA VAL A 301 7.87 -30.95 -12.93
C VAL A 301 6.73 -31.48 -13.79
N LEU A 302 5.56 -30.87 -13.66
CA LEU A 302 4.39 -31.11 -14.49
C LEU A 302 4.35 -30.08 -15.61
N THR A 303 4.53 -30.52 -16.85
CA THR A 303 4.42 -29.67 -18.04
C THR A 303 2.99 -29.71 -18.61
N LYS A 304 2.67 -28.77 -19.51
CA LYS A 304 1.35 -28.66 -20.15
C LYS A 304 0.18 -28.53 -19.15
N LYS A 305 0.37 -27.75 -18.08
CA LYS A 305 -0.65 -27.51 -17.04
C LYS A 305 -2.05 -27.14 -17.56
N ASN A 306 -2.13 -26.49 -18.73
CA ASN A 306 -3.38 -26.05 -19.35
C ASN A 306 -4.37 -27.18 -19.68
N PHE A 307 -3.96 -28.44 -19.64
CA PHE A 307 -4.83 -29.59 -19.84
C PHE A 307 -5.56 -30.07 -18.58
N GLY A 308 -5.45 -29.33 -17.46
CA GLY A 308 -6.42 -29.39 -16.35
C GLY A 308 -6.23 -30.49 -15.31
N ILE A 309 -5.40 -31.50 -15.54
CA ILE A 309 -5.20 -32.60 -14.58
C ILE A 309 -4.10 -32.34 -13.54
N ALA A 310 -3.45 -31.17 -13.58
CA ALA A 310 -2.31 -30.88 -12.71
C ALA A 310 -2.68 -30.93 -11.21
N ASP A 311 -3.88 -30.47 -10.85
CA ASP A 311 -4.33 -30.42 -9.46
C ASP A 311 -4.57 -31.82 -8.85
N GLU A 312 -4.87 -32.82 -9.69
CA GLU A 312 -4.97 -34.23 -9.29
C GLU A 312 -3.58 -34.90 -9.18
N LEU A 313 -2.66 -34.53 -10.07
CA LEU A 313 -1.33 -35.12 -10.14
C LEU A 313 -0.40 -34.61 -9.03
N VAL A 314 -0.54 -33.36 -8.59
CA VAL A 314 0.31 -32.79 -7.53
C VAL A 314 0.27 -33.61 -6.23
N PRO A 315 -0.92 -33.93 -5.65
CA PRO A 315 -1.01 -34.80 -4.47
C PRO A 315 -0.41 -36.19 -4.72
N PHE A 316 -0.64 -36.75 -5.90
CA PHE A 316 -0.09 -38.06 -6.29
C PHE A 316 1.44 -38.05 -6.23
N PHE A 317 2.12 -37.13 -6.90
CA PHE A 317 3.58 -37.08 -6.88
C PHE A 317 4.17 -36.78 -5.49
N HIS A 318 3.48 -35.98 -4.68
CA HIS A 318 3.84 -35.83 -3.28
C HIS A 318 3.73 -37.14 -2.50
N SER A 319 2.68 -37.95 -2.73
CA SER A 319 2.56 -39.27 -2.09
C SER A 319 3.64 -40.27 -2.51
N LEU A 320 4.21 -40.13 -3.72
CA LEU A 320 5.36 -40.94 -4.15
C LEU A 320 6.68 -40.51 -3.49
N GLY A 321 6.69 -39.37 -2.79
CA GLY A 321 7.88 -38.83 -2.14
C GLY A 321 8.59 -37.72 -2.90
N SER A 322 7.96 -37.07 -3.90
CA SER A 322 8.56 -35.86 -4.46
C SER A 322 8.64 -34.74 -3.44
N LYS A 323 9.83 -34.17 -3.30
CA LYS A 323 10.12 -33.11 -2.32
C LYS A 323 9.42 -31.80 -2.67
N ARG A 324 9.42 -31.46 -3.96
CA ARG A 324 8.73 -30.29 -4.53
C ARG A 324 8.08 -30.71 -5.84
N VAL A 325 6.91 -30.15 -6.12
CA VAL A 325 6.22 -30.32 -7.41
C VAL A 325 6.01 -28.95 -8.04
N PHE A 326 6.55 -28.73 -9.23
CA PHE A 326 6.37 -27.53 -10.02
C PHE A 326 5.39 -27.80 -11.16
N THR A 327 4.53 -26.83 -11.47
CA THR A 327 3.59 -26.93 -12.59
C THR A 327 3.84 -25.81 -13.58
N PHE A 328 4.15 -26.14 -14.83
CA PHE A 328 4.39 -25.16 -15.87
C PHE A 328 3.38 -25.28 -17.01
N HIS A 329 3.01 -24.11 -17.55
CA HIS A 329 2.36 -24.06 -18.86
C HIS A 329 3.34 -24.52 -19.93
N ASN A 330 2.84 -25.19 -20.97
CA ASN A 330 3.70 -25.53 -22.10
C ASN A 330 4.25 -24.25 -22.73
N CYS A 331 5.53 -24.28 -23.07
CA CYS A 331 6.26 -23.16 -23.63
C CYS A 331 6.64 -23.54 -25.06
N THR A 332 5.63 -23.61 -25.92
CA THR A 332 5.83 -23.73 -27.36
C THR A 332 6.14 -22.35 -27.94
N ILE A 333 6.88 -22.28 -29.05
CA ILE A 333 7.25 -20.98 -29.68
C ILE A 333 6.02 -20.14 -30.04
N GLN A 334 4.91 -20.79 -30.36
CA GLN A 334 3.67 -20.12 -30.75
C GLN A 334 2.94 -19.52 -29.54
N GLU A 335 3.16 -20.04 -28.33
CA GLU A 335 2.42 -19.67 -27.11
C GLU A 335 3.31 -19.00 -26.05
N HIS A 336 4.62 -18.95 -26.28
CA HIS A 336 5.58 -18.42 -25.32
C HIS A 336 5.65 -16.89 -25.36
N LYS A 337 4.59 -16.23 -24.86
CA LYS A 337 4.69 -14.84 -24.41
C LYS A 337 5.50 -14.79 -23.12
N ARG A 338 6.65 -14.11 -23.18
CA ARG A 338 7.48 -13.84 -22.01
C ARG A 338 6.73 -12.95 -21.03
N THR A 339 6.63 -13.38 -19.78
CA THR A 339 6.03 -12.59 -18.71
C THR A 339 6.91 -12.69 -17.47
N ALA A 340 6.96 -11.62 -16.66
CA ALA A 340 7.73 -11.62 -15.42
C ALA A 340 7.30 -12.76 -14.47
N LYS A 341 6.01 -13.12 -14.48
CA LYS A 341 5.48 -14.24 -13.70
C LYS A 341 6.06 -15.58 -14.16
N ARG A 342 6.06 -15.87 -15.46
CA ARG A 342 6.62 -17.12 -16.01
C ARG A 342 8.12 -17.21 -15.77
N ASP A 343 8.88 -16.14 -16.00
CA ASP A 343 10.31 -16.10 -15.71
C ASP A 343 10.57 -16.42 -14.23
N ALA A 344 9.76 -15.86 -13.32
CA ALA A 344 9.88 -16.14 -11.88
C ALA A 344 9.62 -17.62 -11.55
N GLU A 345 8.63 -18.26 -12.17
CA GLU A 345 8.31 -19.68 -11.96
C GLU A 345 9.52 -20.58 -12.36
N PHE A 346 10.15 -20.34 -13.51
CA PHE A 346 11.32 -21.12 -13.93
C PHE A 346 12.59 -20.80 -13.12
N LEU A 347 12.79 -19.53 -12.74
CA LEU A 347 13.91 -19.14 -11.88
C LEU A 347 13.77 -19.71 -10.46
N ASP A 348 12.55 -19.79 -9.92
CA ASP A 348 12.28 -20.43 -8.64
C ASP A 348 12.59 -21.94 -8.70
N PHE A 349 12.21 -22.61 -9.78
CA PHE A 349 12.58 -24.00 -10.02
C PHE A 349 14.10 -24.22 -10.08
N MET A 350 14.84 -23.39 -10.81
CA MET A 350 16.29 -23.51 -10.86
C MET A 350 16.94 -23.25 -9.49
N ASN A 351 16.45 -22.25 -8.75
CA ASN A 351 16.90 -22.01 -7.37
C ASN A 351 16.60 -23.21 -6.46
N ALA A 352 15.44 -23.86 -6.63
CA ALA A 352 15.12 -25.08 -5.90
C ALA A 352 16.10 -26.21 -6.16
N CYS A 353 16.52 -26.38 -7.42
CA CYS A 353 17.52 -27.39 -7.77
C CYS A 353 18.88 -27.07 -7.12
N ILE A 354 19.28 -25.79 -7.07
CA ILE A 354 20.49 -25.35 -6.37
C ILE A 354 20.37 -25.59 -4.86
N ASP A 355 19.21 -25.30 -4.26
CA ASP A 355 18.97 -25.54 -2.83
C ASP A 355 19.11 -27.03 -2.49
N GLU A 356 18.63 -27.92 -3.35
CA GLU A 356 18.84 -29.37 -3.21
C GLU A 356 20.31 -29.78 -3.40
N ALA A 357 21.00 -29.21 -4.37
CA ALA A 357 22.44 -29.46 -4.56
C ALA A 357 23.25 -29.01 -3.32
N LEU A 358 22.87 -27.90 -2.69
CA LEU A 358 23.52 -27.36 -1.50
C LEU A 358 23.23 -28.15 -0.23
N ALA A 359 21.96 -28.48 0.00
CA ALA A 359 21.52 -29.27 1.16
C ALA A 359 22.21 -30.64 1.22
N THR A 360 22.71 -31.08 0.07
CA THR A 360 23.35 -32.36 -0.10
C THR A 360 24.87 -32.24 -0.10
N LYS A 361 25.52 -31.10 0.18
CA LYS A 361 26.99 -31.07 0.33
C LYS A 361 27.41 -31.73 1.67
N PRO A 362 28.32 -32.72 1.70
CA PRO A 362 28.82 -33.24 2.97
C PRO A 362 29.56 -32.12 3.71
N GLU A 363 29.36 -32.02 5.03
CA GLU A 363 30.26 -31.27 5.89
C GLU A 363 31.68 -31.76 5.59
N THR A 364 32.51 -30.85 5.10
CA THR A 364 33.95 -31.09 4.98
C THR A 364 34.47 -31.23 6.41
N THR A 365 34.43 -32.45 6.93
CA THR A 365 35.16 -32.78 8.15
C THR A 365 36.63 -32.58 7.80
N PRO A 366 37.37 -31.68 8.47
CA PRO A 366 38.76 -31.49 8.18
C PRO A 366 39.47 -32.82 8.44
N LEU A 367 40.17 -33.32 7.43
CA LEU A 367 41.11 -34.43 7.57
C LEU A 367 42.01 -34.12 8.77
N MET A 368 41.78 -34.84 9.88
CA MET A 368 42.75 -34.93 10.97
C MET A 368 44.08 -35.33 10.33
N LYS A 369 45.06 -34.43 10.41
CA LYS A 369 46.46 -34.77 10.21
C LYS A 369 46.77 -35.92 11.17
N ARG A 370 47.02 -37.11 10.63
CA ARG A 370 47.77 -38.13 11.34
C ARG A 370 49.22 -37.67 11.35
N GLU A 371 49.73 -37.35 12.53
CA GLU A 371 51.16 -37.36 12.85
C GLU A 371 51.67 -38.79 12.95
#